data_AF-A0A7V2I9C6-F1
#
_entry.id   AF-A0A7V2I9C6-F1
#
_cell.length_a   1.000
_cell.length_b   1.000
_cell.length_c   1.000
_cell.angle_alpha   90.00
_cell.angle_beta   90.00
_cell.angle_gamma   90.00
#
_symmetry.space_group_name_H-M   'P 1'
#
loop_
_entity.id
_entity.type
_entity.pdbx_description
1 polymer ?
#
loop_
_entity_poly.entity_id
_entity_poly.type
_entity_poly.pdbx_seq_one_letter_code
_entity_poly.pdbx_strand_id
1 'polypeptide(L)'
;MTQQYIAGELSLRLAQLQAAATDPERARELAELRYAAETGSRGALSAVIARALALADELCWDALGRGDAPAFSRHAALGRDLWEFGVCARLLADDPSPR
;
A
#
# COMPACT_ATOMS: atom_id res chain seq x y z
N MET A 1 7.17 9.06 15.74
CA MET A 1 6.52 9.67 14.55
C MET A 1 5.18 10.27 14.95
N THR A 2 4.90 11.50 14.51
CA THR A 2 3.58 12.13 14.72
C THR A 2 2.54 11.49 13.79
N GLN A 3 1.25 11.62 14.11
CA GLN A 3 0.19 11.10 13.22
C GLN A 3 0.23 11.76 11.84
N GLN A 4 0.49 13.07 11.78
CA GLN A 4 0.57 13.81 10.52
C GLN A 4 1.73 13.35 9.63
N TYR A 5 2.88 13.05 10.24
CA TYR A 5 4.01 12.46 9.51
C TYR A 5 3.65 11.08 8.94
N ILE A 6 3.04 10.21 9.75
CA ILE A 6 2.64 8.87 9.30
C ILE A 6 1.61 8.96 8.17
N ALA A 7 0.61 9.83 8.30
CA ALA A 7 -0.39 10.05 7.26
C ALA A 7 0.23 10.53 5.94
N GLY A 8 1.16 11.49 5.99
CA GLY A 8 1.84 12.02 4.80
C GLY A 8 2.73 10.98 4.12
N GLU A 9 3.54 10.26 4.89
CA GLU A 9 4.43 9.21 4.37
C GLU A 9 3.65 8.02 3.78
N LEU A 10 2.50 7.67 4.38
CA LEU A 10 1.60 6.67 3.82
C LEU A 10 0.95 7.15 2.53
N SER A 11 0.45 8.41 2.50
CA SER A 11 -0.12 9.02 1.29
C SER A 11 0.88 9.04 0.12
N LEU A 12 2.15 9.35 0.39
CA LEU A 12 3.21 9.33 -0.62
C LEU A 12 3.40 7.94 -1.23
N ARG A 13 3.47 6.90 -0.40
CA ARG A 13 3.63 5.50 -0.86
C ARG A 13 2.42 5.02 -1.64
N LEU A 14 1.21 5.38 -1.21
CA LEU A 14 -0.03 5.09 -1.94
C LEU A 14 -0.03 5.76 -3.32
N ALA A 15 0.46 6.99 -3.43
CA ALA A 15 0.59 7.68 -4.72
C ALA A 15 1.60 6.98 -5.65
N GLN A 16 2.70 6.45 -5.12
CA GLN A 16 3.68 5.67 -5.89
C GLN A 16 3.09 4.35 -6.40
N LEU A 17 2.35 3.64 -5.56
CA LEU A 17 1.64 2.41 -5.95
C LEU A 17 0.54 2.71 -6.98
N GLN A 18 -0.20 3.80 -6.80
CA GLN A 18 -1.21 4.27 -7.76
C GLN A 18 -0.60 4.54 -9.14
N ALA A 19 0.56 5.20 -9.19
CA ALA A 19 1.24 5.50 -10.44
C ALA A 19 1.80 4.24 -11.14
N ALA A 20 2.04 3.17 -10.39
CA ALA A 20 2.49 1.88 -10.94
C ALA A 20 1.32 1.00 -11.42
N ALA A 21 0.12 1.20 -10.88
CA ALA A 21 -1.07 0.47 -11.29
C ALA A 21 -1.44 0.80 -12.74
N THR A 22 -1.56 -0.24 -13.57
CA THR A 22 -1.99 -0.11 -14.98
C THR A 22 -3.50 -0.26 -15.14
N ASP A 23 -4.17 -0.83 -14.14
CA ASP A 23 -5.62 -0.97 -14.08
C ASP A 23 -6.26 0.29 -13.47
N PRO A 24 -7.16 0.99 -14.21
CA PRO A 24 -7.90 2.14 -13.71
C PRO A 24 -8.69 1.89 -12.42
N GLU A 25 -9.22 0.68 -12.21
CA GLU A 25 -9.98 0.36 -11.00
C GLU A 25 -9.06 0.32 -9.78
N ARG A 26 -7.88 -0.31 -9.92
CA ARG A 26 -6.85 -0.33 -8.86
C ARG A 26 -6.29 1.04 -8.57
N ALA A 27 -6.05 1.84 -9.63
CA ALA A 27 -5.59 3.21 -9.47
C ALA A 27 -6.62 4.07 -8.72
N ARG A 28 -7.92 3.88 -8.98
CA ARG A 28 -8.99 4.57 -8.25
C ARG A 28 -9.04 4.14 -6.78
N GLU A 29 -8.98 2.85 -6.51
CA GLU A 29 -9.01 2.34 -5.14
C GLU A 29 -7.82 2.87 -4.31
N LEU A 30 -6.63 2.95 -4.91
CA LEU A 30 -5.45 3.54 -4.28
C LEU A 30 -5.62 5.05 -4.02
N ALA A 31 -6.31 5.78 -4.89
CA ALA A 31 -6.63 7.18 -4.67
C ALA A 31 -7.60 7.38 -3.49
N GLU A 32 -8.57 6.48 -3.33
CA GLU A 32 -9.51 6.48 -2.19
C GLU A 32 -8.79 6.16 -0.88
N LEU A 33 -7.86 5.19 -0.89
CA LEU A 33 -6.99 4.91 0.25
C LEU A 33 -6.10 6.10 0.62
N ARG A 34 -5.61 6.84 -0.36
CA ARG A 34 -4.80 8.04 -0.13
C ARG A 34 -5.62 9.12 0.58
N TYR A 35 -6.84 9.37 0.10
CA TYR A 35 -7.76 10.28 0.76
C TYR A 35 -8.07 9.86 2.21
N ALA A 36 -8.28 8.56 2.44
CA ALA A 36 -8.50 8.01 3.78
C ALA A 36 -7.27 8.16 4.69
N ALA A 37 -6.04 8.05 4.15
CA ALA A 37 -4.81 8.28 4.91
C ALA A 37 -4.69 9.73 5.38
N GLU A 38 -5.06 10.69 4.52
CA GLU A 38 -4.93 12.12 4.79
C GLU A 38 -5.99 12.65 5.76
N THR A 39 -7.18 12.06 5.76
CA THR A 39 -8.34 12.53 6.55
C THR A 39 -8.65 11.67 7.76
N GLY A 40 -8.11 10.45 7.82
CA GLY A 40 -8.45 9.45 8.83
C GLY A 40 -7.77 9.62 10.18
N SER A 41 -8.32 8.93 11.18
CA SER A 41 -7.68 8.76 12.49
C SER A 41 -6.55 7.73 12.41
N ARG A 42 -5.69 7.67 13.43
CA ARG A 42 -4.61 6.67 13.49
C ARG A 42 -5.10 5.22 13.34
N GLY A 43 -6.29 4.88 13.86
CA GLY A 43 -6.88 3.54 13.70
C GLY A 43 -7.26 3.23 12.25
N ALA A 44 -7.68 4.24 11.49
CA ALA A 44 -7.96 4.09 10.06
C ALA A 44 -6.67 3.83 9.25
N LEU A 45 -5.53 4.40 9.66
CA LEU A 45 -4.25 4.18 8.97
C LEU A 45 -3.81 2.71 8.97
N SER A 46 -4.13 1.94 10.01
CA SER A 46 -3.89 0.49 10.05
C SER A 46 -4.74 -0.27 9.02
N ALA A 47 -6.00 0.13 8.84
CA ALA A 47 -6.85 -0.47 7.80
C ALA A 47 -6.38 -0.08 6.39
N VAL A 48 -5.97 1.18 6.21
CA VAL A 48 -5.45 1.68 4.94
C VAL A 48 -4.20 0.90 4.52
N ILE A 49 -3.23 0.74 5.41
CA ILE A 49 -1.99 0.05 5.06
C ILE A 49 -2.21 -1.44 4.76
N ALA A 50 -3.11 -2.10 5.51
CA ALA A 50 -3.46 -3.50 5.25
C ALA A 50 -4.12 -3.66 3.86
N ARG A 51 -5.05 -2.76 3.50
CA ARG A 51 -5.67 -2.79 2.17
C ARG A 51 -4.68 -2.45 1.06
N ALA A 52 -3.78 -1.50 1.29
CA ALA A 52 -2.72 -1.14 0.33
C ALA A 52 -1.78 -2.32 0.05
N LEU A 53 -1.42 -3.10 1.06
CA LEU A 53 -0.62 -4.32 0.90
C LEU A 53 -1.36 -5.39 0.10
N ALA A 54 -2.65 -5.59 0.37
CA ALA A 54 -3.47 -6.50 -0.44
C ALA A 54 -3.51 -6.06 -1.92
N LEU A 55 -3.68 -4.76 -2.18
CA LEU A 55 -3.64 -4.23 -3.55
C LEU A 55 -2.27 -4.37 -4.20
N ALA A 56 -1.17 -4.19 -3.46
CA ALA A 56 0.17 -4.44 -3.97
C ALA A 56 0.36 -5.92 -4.36
N ASP A 57 -0.17 -6.85 -3.57
CA ASP A 57 -0.14 -8.29 -3.89
C ASP A 57 -0.99 -8.62 -5.13
N GLU A 58 -2.21 -8.08 -5.22
CA GLU A 58 -3.08 -8.23 -6.39
C GLU A 58 -2.39 -7.71 -7.67
N LEU A 59 -1.71 -6.56 -7.60
CA LEU A 59 -0.92 -6.01 -8.71
C LEU A 59 0.29 -6.89 -9.08
N CYS A 60 0.87 -7.62 -8.11
CA CYS A 60 1.92 -8.59 -8.38
C CYS A 60 1.37 -9.81 -9.14
N TRP A 61 0.24 -10.36 -8.70
CA TRP A 61 -0.43 -11.46 -9.38
C TRP A 61 -0.84 -11.11 -10.81
N ASP A 62 -1.39 -9.91 -11.00
CA ASP A 62 -1.75 -9.40 -12.32
C ASP A 62 -0.54 -9.28 -13.25
N ALA A 63 0.58 -8.77 -12.74
CA ALA A 63 1.82 -8.69 -13.51
C ALA A 63 2.37 -10.07 -13.88
N LEU A 64 2.34 -11.03 -12.95
CA LEU A 64 2.72 -12.43 -13.21
C LEU A 64 1.82 -13.07 -14.27
N GLY A 65 0.50 -12.87 -14.17
CA GLY A 65 -0.48 -13.38 -15.13
C GLY A 65 -0.27 -12.86 -16.55
N ARG A 66 0.28 -11.64 -16.70
CA ARG A 66 0.66 -11.05 -17.99
C ARG A 66 2.09 -11.37 -18.43
N GLY A 67 2.90 -12.04 -17.60
CA GLY A 67 4.32 -12.27 -17.87
C GLY A 67 5.19 -11.00 -17.80
N ASP A 68 4.71 -9.95 -17.12
CA ASP A 68 5.39 -8.65 -17.00
C ASP A 68 6.31 -8.62 -15.77
N ALA A 69 7.50 -9.21 -15.92
CA ALA A 69 8.50 -9.26 -14.85
C ALA A 69 8.97 -7.87 -14.35
N PRO A 70 9.14 -6.84 -15.22
CA PRO A 70 9.42 -5.49 -14.76
C PRO A 70 8.31 -4.89 -13.88
N ALA A 71 7.04 -5.05 -14.25
CA ALA A 71 5.92 -4.58 -13.43
C ALA A 71 5.85 -5.33 -12.10
N PHE A 72 6.00 -6.66 -12.12
CA PHE A 72 6.07 -7.48 -10.90
C PHE A 72 7.15 -6.96 -9.94
N SER A 73 8.37 -6.77 -10.43
CA SER A 73 9.50 -6.32 -9.61
C SER A 73 9.23 -4.94 -8.99
N ARG A 74 8.60 -4.04 -9.75
CA ARG A 74 8.21 -2.71 -9.27
C ARG A 74 7.14 -2.79 -8.18
N HIS A 75 6.08 -3.58 -8.40
CA HIS A 75 4.99 -3.74 -7.42
C HIS A 75 5.48 -4.40 -6.14
N ALA A 76 6.31 -5.44 -6.24
CA ALA A 76 6.89 -6.11 -5.08
C ALA A 76 7.80 -5.18 -4.26
N ALA A 77 8.59 -4.32 -4.92
CA ALA A 77 9.42 -3.33 -4.23
C ALA A 77 8.57 -2.29 -3.49
N LEU A 78 7.51 -1.79 -4.10
CA LEU A 78 6.58 -0.84 -3.46
C LEU A 78 5.80 -1.50 -2.31
N GLY A 79 5.36 -2.75 -2.48
CA GLY A 79 4.72 -3.53 -1.42
C GLY A 79 5.64 -3.76 -0.23
N ARG A 80 6.92 -4.05 -0.48
CA ARG A 80 7.94 -4.18 0.58
C ARG A 80 8.16 -2.87 1.34
N ASP A 81 8.33 -1.75 0.64
CA ASP A 81 8.50 -0.44 1.31
C ASP A 81 7.26 -0.05 2.13
N LEU A 82 6.05 -0.35 1.62
CA LEU A 82 4.80 -0.20 2.38
C LEU A 82 4.79 -1.06 3.65
N TRP A 83 5.22 -2.32 3.56
CA TRP A 83 5.27 -3.22 4.71
C TRP A 83 6.29 -2.76 5.76
N GLU A 84 7.51 -2.43 5.34
CA GLU A 84 8.57 -1.92 6.22
C GLU A 84 8.14 -0.63 6.93
N PHE A 85 7.48 0.27 6.21
CA PHE A 85 6.88 1.47 6.80
C PHE A 85 5.80 1.12 7.82
N GLY A 86 4.90 0.18 7.51
CA GLY A 86 3.82 -0.22 8.39
C GLY A 86 4.29 -0.83 9.71
N VAL A 87 5.35 -1.64 9.67
CA VAL A 87 6.01 -2.17 10.86
C VAL A 87 6.65 -1.03 11.66
N CYS A 88 7.46 -0.17 11.03
CA CYS A 88 8.14 0.95 11.70
C CYS A 88 7.15 1.94 12.34
N ALA A 89 6.01 2.19 11.69
CA ALA A 89 4.96 3.09 12.17
C ALA A 89 4.04 2.46 13.22
N ARG A 90 4.20 1.15 13.51
CA ARG A 90 3.32 0.32 14.34
C ARG A 90 1.87 0.35 13.87
N LEU A 91 1.68 0.34 12.55
CA LEU A 91 0.38 0.21 11.91
C LEU A 91 0.03 -1.25 11.61
N LEU A 92 1.04 -2.08 11.45
CA LEU A 92 0.96 -3.54 11.34
C LEU A 92 1.44 -4.17 12.64
N ALA A 93 0.87 -5.31 13.00
CA ALA A 93 1.47 -6.17 14.00
C ALA A 93 2.73 -6.82 13.42
N ASP A 94 3.74 -7.06 14.25
CA ASP A 94 5.00 -7.72 13.87
C ASP A 94 4.84 -9.22 13.53
N ASP A 95 3.61 -9.70 13.31
CA ASP A 95 3.32 -11.12 13.11
C ASP A 95 2.38 -11.34 11.91
N PRO A 96 2.85 -11.99 10.83
CA PRO A 96 2.00 -12.51 9.78
C PRO A 96 1.40 -13.85 10.23
N SER A 97 0.60 -13.88 11.29
CA SER A 97 -0.20 -15.07 11.60
C SER A 97 -1.44 -15.07 10.71
N PRO A 98 -1.66 -16.10 9.87
CA PRO A 98 -2.92 -16.27 9.17
C PRO A 98 -4.01 -16.56 10.21
N ARG A 99 -5.16 -15.90 10.07
CA ARG A 99 -6.40 -16.36 10.71
C ARG A 99 -7.14 -17.27 9.76
#